data_AF-A0A929T6E2-F1
#
_entry.id   AF-A0A929T6E2-F1
#
_cell.length_a   1.000
_cell.length_b   1.000
_cell.length_c   1.000
_cell.angle_alpha   90.00
_cell.angle_beta   90.00
_cell.angle_gamma   90.00
#
_symmetry.space_group_name_H-M   'P 1'
#
loop_
_entity.id
_entity.type
_entity.pdbx_description
1 polymer ?
#
loop_
_entity_poly.entity_id
_entity_poly.type
_entity_poly.pdbx_seq_one_letter_code
_entity_poly.pdbx_strand_id
1 'polypeptide(L)' 'MEIKKRKTKTSTAVKDRYNKKVYDVIAVRVPKDMAEAFKKKSAEKGIAQAQIVRKAIEDFLQAE' A
#
# COMPACT_ATOMS: atom_id res chain seq x y z
N MET A 1 -31.38 26.91 18.00
CA MET A 1 -31.22 25.67 17.20
C MET A 1 -29.86 25.74 16.52
N GLU A 2 -28.87 24.99 17.00
CA GLU A 2 -27.54 24.98 16.39
C GLU A 2 -27.56 24.18 15.08
N ILE A 3 -27.32 24.86 13.96
CA ILE A 3 -27.22 24.24 12.65
C ILE A 3 -25.86 23.51 12.57
N LYS A 4 -25.87 22.21 12.84
CA LYS A 4 -24.66 21.37 12.79
C LYS A 4 -24.21 21.24 11.32
N LYS A 5 -23.13 21.94 10.95
CA LYS A 5 -22.53 21.92 9.60
C LYS A 5 -22.25 20.48 9.15
N ARG A 6 -22.74 20.09 7.96
CA ARG A 6 -22.56 18.76 7.37
C ARG A 6 -21.07 18.41 7.26
N LYS A 7 -20.68 17.24 7.76
CA LYS A 7 -19.32 16.71 7.55
C LYS A 7 -19.12 16.44 6.05
N THR A 8 -18.25 17.21 5.40
CA THR A 8 -17.86 17.04 3.99
C THR A 8 -16.67 16.09 3.79
N LYS A 9 -15.97 15.71 4.87
CA LYS A 9 -14.86 14.76 4.85
C LYS A 9 -15.37 13.36 5.17
N THR A 10 -15.01 12.37 4.34
CA THR A 10 -15.23 10.96 4.64
C THR A 10 -14.54 10.60 5.95
N SER A 11 -15.28 10.00 6.88
CA SER A 11 -14.72 9.51 8.13
C SER A 11 -13.58 8.53 7.84
N THR A 12 -12.53 8.55 8.67
CA THR A 12 -11.45 7.55 8.68
C THR A 12 -12.02 6.14 8.68
N ALA A 13 -13.07 5.87 9.47
CA ALA A 13 -13.74 4.58 9.52
C ALA A 13 -14.41 4.15 8.19
N VAL A 14 -14.77 5.10 7.32
CA VAL A 14 -15.29 4.79 5.98
C VAL A 14 -14.15 4.42 5.03
N LYS A 15 -13.02 5.13 5.10
CA LYS A 15 -11.81 4.81 4.32
C LYS A 15 -11.25 3.43 4.71
N ASP A 16 -11.18 3.15 6.00
CA ASP A 16 -10.69 1.86 6.50
C ASP A 16 -11.59 0.69 6.04
N ARG A 17 -12.91 0.88 6.06
CA ARG A 17 -13.86 -0.12 5.51
C ARG A 17 -13.66 -0.36 4.02
N TYR A 18 -13.46 0.71 3.24
CA TYR A 18 -13.19 0.58 1.82
C TYR A 18 -11.88 -0.16 1.57
N ASN A 19 -10.81 0.23 2.27
CA ASN A 19 -9.50 -0.38 2.11
C ASN A 19 -9.54 -1.89 2.42
N LYS A 20 -10.22 -2.30 3.49
CA LYS A 20 -10.41 -3.71 3.84
C LYS A 20 -11.27 -4.50 2.84
N LYS A 21 -12.17 -3.83 2.11
CA LYS A 21 -13.04 -4.48 1.12
C LYS A 21 -12.31 -4.72 -0.20
N VAL A 22 -11.45 -3.78 -0.60
CA VAL A 22 -10.86 -3.73 -1.94
C VAL A 22 -9.44 -4.27 -1.98
N TYR A 23 -8.70 -4.17 -0.88
CA TYR A 23 -7.29 -4.53 -0.83
C TYR A 23 -7.03 -5.51 0.31
N ASP A 24 -6.25 -6.54 0.00
CA ASP A 24 -5.63 -7.40 1.00
C ASP A 24 -4.18 -6.99 1.28
N VAL A 25 -3.74 -7.24 2.52
CA VAL A 25 -2.37 -6.93 2.97
C VAL A 25 -1.55 -8.21 2.98
N ILE A 26 -0.55 -8.28 2.10
CA ILE A 26 0.46 -9.35 2.11
C ILE A 26 1.64 -8.89 2.95
N ALA A 27 1.87 -9.55 4.09
CA ALA A 27 3.00 -9.28 4.97
C ALA A 27 4.00 -10.44 4.93
N VAL A 28 5.20 -10.18 4.43
CA VAL A 28 6.31 -11.15 4.37
C VAL A 28 7.45 -10.65 5.24
N ARG A 29 8.05 -11.55 6.03
CA ARG A 29 9.25 -11.26 6.80
C ARG A 29 10.48 -11.49 5.93
N VAL A 30 11.30 -10.46 5.78
CA VAL A 30 12.51 -10.47 4.96
C VAL A 30 13.70 -10.16 5.86
N PRO A 31 14.88 -10.79 5.66
CA PRO A 31 16.10 -10.43 6.38
C PRO A 31 16.43 -8.94 6.27
N LYS A 32 17.03 -8.37 7.32
CA LYS A 32 17.32 -6.92 7.40
C LYS A 32 18.20 -6.45 6.24
N ASP A 33 19.21 -7.23 5.90
CA ASP A 33 20.16 -6.91 4.83
C ASP A 33 19.47 -6.79 3.46
N MET A 34 18.53 -7.70 3.20
CA MET A 34 17.74 -7.69 1.97
C MET A 34 16.74 -6.53 1.97
N ALA A 35 16.13 -6.21 3.12
CA ALA A 35 15.26 -5.05 3.25
C ALA A 35 16.00 -3.72 3.04
N GLU A 36 17.23 -3.60 3.53
CA GLU A 36 18.08 -2.43 3.29
C GLU A 36 18.51 -2.30 1.83
N ALA A 37 18.93 -3.40 1.20
CA ALA A 37 19.24 -3.43 -0.21
C ALA A 37 18.03 -3.03 -1.08
N PHE A 38 16.83 -3.50 -0.70
CA PHE A 38 15.58 -3.15 -1.36
C PHE A 38 15.23 -1.67 -1.19
N LYS A 39 15.39 -1.12 0.02
CA LYS A 39 15.20 0.32 0.29
C LYS A 39 16.14 1.17 -0.55
N LYS A 40 17.42 0.82 -0.64
CA LYS A 40 18.42 1.55 -1.45
C LYS A 40 18.05 1.53 -2.94
N LYS A 41 17.77 0.34 -3.51
CA LYS A 41 17.35 0.20 -4.91
C LYS A 41 16.04 0.93 -5.24
N SER A 42 15.09 0.96 -4.29
CA SER A 42 13.83 1.70 -4.44
C SER A 42 14.04 3.21 -4.40
N ALA A 43 14.91 3.69 -3.51
CA ALA A 43 15.27 5.11 -3.41
C ALA A 43 16.03 5.61 -4.64
N GLU A 44 17.00 4.83 -5.14
CA GLU A 44 17.77 5.15 -6.35
C GLU A 44 16.90 5.28 -7.59
N LYS A 45 15.90 4.41 -7.74
CA LYS A 45 14.96 4.46 -8.88
C LYS A 45 13.86 5.51 -8.71
N GLY A 46 13.71 6.11 -7.52
CA GLY A 46 12.61 7.02 -7.21
C GLY A 46 11.22 6.36 -7.26
N ILE A 47 11.15 5.03 -7.22
CA ILE A 47 9.91 4.26 -7.34
C ILE A 47 9.44 3.86 -5.94
N ALA A 48 8.14 4.02 -5.68
CA ALA A 48 7.54 3.58 -4.42
C ALA A 48 7.74 2.07 -4.23
N GLN A 49 8.19 1.66 -3.04
CA GLN A 49 8.42 0.26 -2.67
C GLN A 49 7.23 -0.64 -3.01
N ALA A 50 6.01 -0.16 -2.75
CA ALA A 50 4.78 -0.87 -3.04
C ALA A 50 4.58 -1.15 -4.54
N GLN A 51 5.04 -0.27 -5.44
CA GLN A 51 4.96 -0.50 -6.88
C GLN A 51 5.90 -1.61 -7.34
N ILE A 52 7.09 -1.72 -6.73
CA ILE A 52 8.03 -2.81 -7.06
C ILE A 52 7.43 -4.16 -6.64
N VAL A 53 6.86 -4.24 -5.42
CA VAL A 53 6.19 -5.46 -4.94
C VAL A 53 4.99 -5.80 -5.81
N ARG A 54 4.19 -4.80 -6.20
CA ARG A 54 3.04 -5.00 -7.08
C ARG A 54 3.45 -5.54 -8.45
N LYS A 55 4.47 -4.94 -9.08
CA LYS A 55 5.01 -5.42 -10.36
C LYS A 55 5.55 -6.83 -10.24
N ALA A 56 6.32 -7.14 -9.20
CA ALA A 56 6.84 -8.49 -9.00
C ALA A 56 5.72 -9.54 -8.84
N ILE A 57 4.60 -9.18 -8.20
CA ILE A 57 3.41 -10.06 -8.10
C ILE A 57 2.73 -10.20 -9.47
N GLU A 58 2.54 -9.10 -10.21
CA GLU A 58 1.94 -9.12 -11.56
C GLU A 58 2.79 -9.95 -12.54
N ASP A 59 4.11 -9.75 -12.54
CA ASP A 59 5.08 -10.51 -13.35
C ASP A 59 5.07 -12.00 -12.98
N PHE A 60 4.99 -12.33 -11.69
CA PHE A 60 4.90 -13.72 -11.22
C PHE A 60 3.60 -14.41 -11.68
N LEU A 61 2.48 -13.68 -11.71
CA LEU A 61 1.20 -14.20 -12.19
C LEU A 61 1.11 -14.30 -13.72
N GLN A 62 1.93 -13.54 -14.46
CA GLN A 62 1.98 -13.59 -15.92
C GLN A 62 2.96 -14.63 -16.46
N ALA A 63 3.83 -15.20 -15.61
CA ALA A 63 4.84 -16.17 -16.01
C ALA A 63 4.31 -17.60 -16.26
N GLU A 64 3.02 -17.75 -16.59
CA GLU A 64 2.39 -19.00 -17.04
C GLU A 64 2.45 -19.17 -18.57
#